data_AF-A0A914NWX0-F1
#
_entry.id   AF-A0A914NWX0-F1
#
_cell.length_a   1.000
_cell.length_b   1.000
_cell.length_c   1.000
_cell.angle_alpha   90.00
_cell.angle_beta   90.00
_cell.angle_gamma   90.00
#
_symmetry.space_group_name_H-M   'P 1'
#
loop_
_entity.id
_entity.type
_entity.pdbx_description
1 polymer ?
#
loop_
_entity_poly.entity_id
_entity_poly.type
_entity_poly.pdbx_seq_one_letter_code
_entity_poly.pdbx_strand_id
1 'polypeptide(L)'
;MSIKETTQRLCLNESDYIMYADGRKVALIHMAYGYLPEHFPSEKEWNIRYDMERSKTILSPNIRLSLSGTKKIQQVLAKPGVIERFLPGQTEKIALLRSTFTGLWGLEEDNDEIRACPKKYVMKAQLGAGKGNYFDDQMANMLSRMSVKERGAYILQQKIWPVVAKNYMKRPFEKPTLEDIVSEVGIYGTFIGNQENGGKVLWNRVEGYLVRSKAHNVNQGGVSEGGGVVDSLILFPENELKY
;
A
#
# COMPACT_ATOMS: atom_id res chain seq x y z
N MET A 1 11.22 16.11 -7.18
CA MET A 1 10.52 16.67 -8.36
C MET A 1 9.08 16.19 -8.30
N SER A 2 8.10 17.08 -8.30
CA SER A 2 6.69 16.70 -8.43
C SER A 2 6.41 16.19 -9.85
N ILE A 3 5.34 15.43 -10.06
CA ILE A 3 4.95 15.01 -11.42
C ILE A 3 4.68 16.22 -12.31
N LYS A 4 4.08 17.28 -11.77
CA LYS A 4 3.89 18.53 -12.49
C LYS A 4 5.21 19.11 -13.01
N GLU A 5 6.25 19.15 -12.18
CA GLU A 5 7.59 19.61 -12.62
C GLU A 5 8.20 18.69 -13.69
N THR A 6 7.90 17.39 -13.66
CA THR A 6 8.39 16.46 -14.70
C THR A 6 7.85 16.80 -16.09
N THR A 7 6.65 17.38 -16.21
CA THR A 7 6.07 17.76 -17.50
C THR A 7 6.90 18.81 -18.26
N GLN A 8 7.78 19.53 -17.58
CA GLN A 8 8.63 20.58 -18.17
C GLN A 8 10.07 20.12 -18.35
N ARG A 9 10.50 19.09 -17.63
CA ARG A 9 11.91 18.69 -17.51
C ARG A 9 12.19 17.35 -18.15
N LEU A 10 11.20 16.45 -18.14
CA LEU A 10 11.30 15.14 -18.75
C LEU A 10 10.70 15.16 -20.15
N CYS A 11 11.39 14.52 -21.08
CA CYS A 11 10.87 14.24 -22.41
C CYS A 11 11.32 12.85 -22.86
N LEU A 12 10.46 12.18 -23.63
CA LEU A 12 10.82 10.95 -24.31
C LEU A 12 11.49 11.30 -25.64
N ASN A 13 12.64 10.70 -25.93
CA ASN A 13 13.21 10.72 -27.26
C ASN A 13 12.60 9.59 -28.11
N GLU A 14 11.85 9.96 -29.15
CA GLU A 14 11.14 9.01 -30.02
C GLU A 14 12.05 8.13 -30.89
N SER A 15 13.32 8.50 -31.04
CA SER A 15 14.26 7.72 -31.85
C SER A 15 14.87 6.54 -31.09
N ASP A 16 15.19 6.70 -29.81
CA ASP A 16 15.83 5.67 -28.99
C ASP A 16 14.92 5.12 -27.87
N TYR A 17 13.78 5.77 -27.62
CA TYR A 17 12.83 5.52 -26.54
C TYR A 17 13.44 5.70 -25.14
N ILE A 18 14.44 6.57 -24.97
CA ILE A 18 15.03 6.90 -23.68
C ILE A 18 14.41 8.20 -23.12
N MET A 19 14.18 8.25 -21.81
CA MET A 19 13.78 9.50 -21.15
C MET A 19 14.98 10.40 -20.96
N TYR A 20 14.80 11.69 -21.21
CA TYR A 20 15.80 12.73 -20.96
C TYR A 20 15.28 13.69 -19.90
N ALA A 21 16.16 14.10 -18.99
CA ALA A 21 15.92 15.15 -18.01
C ALA A 21 16.85 16.32 -18.31
N ASP A 22 16.31 17.47 -18.72
CA ASP A 22 17.09 18.67 -19.05
C ASP A 22 18.25 18.37 -20.03
N GLY A 23 17.97 17.57 -21.08
CA GLY A 23 18.95 17.17 -22.10
C GLY A 23 19.88 16.02 -21.71
N ARG A 24 19.73 15.41 -20.53
CA ARG A 24 20.56 14.28 -20.08
C ARG A 24 19.78 12.98 -20.08
N LYS A 25 20.39 11.90 -20.59
CA LYS A 25 19.81 10.55 -20.55
C LYS A 25 19.52 10.13 -19.11
N VAL A 26 18.31 9.63 -18.88
CA VAL A 26 17.87 9.05 -17.61
C VAL A 26 18.02 7.55 -17.67
N ALA A 27 18.69 6.96 -16.68
CA ALA A 27 18.80 5.50 -16.56
C ALA A 27 17.68 4.89 -15.70
N LEU A 28 17.24 5.62 -14.68
CA LEU A 28 16.24 5.20 -13.70
C LEU A 28 15.33 6.36 -13.33
N ILE A 29 14.03 6.10 -13.30
CA ILE A 29 13.02 6.97 -12.70
C ILE A 29 12.50 6.27 -11.43
N HIS A 30 12.75 6.87 -10.28
CA HIS A 30 12.21 6.43 -9.00
C HIS A 30 10.95 7.24 -8.66
N MET A 31 9.81 6.56 -8.64
CA MET A 31 8.50 7.14 -8.37
C MET A 31 8.27 7.23 -6.85
N ALA A 32 8.75 8.32 -6.25
CA ALA A 32 8.41 8.67 -4.85
C ALA A 32 7.07 9.42 -4.73
N TYR A 33 6.42 9.72 -5.86
CA TYR A 33 5.14 10.42 -5.98
C TYR A 33 4.33 9.81 -7.13
N GLY A 34 3.07 10.23 -7.32
CA GLY A 34 2.22 9.69 -8.41
C GLY A 34 1.36 8.48 -8.07
N TYR A 35 1.01 8.32 -6.81
CA TYR A 35 0.15 7.25 -6.31
C TYR A 35 -1.24 7.74 -5.85
N LEU A 36 -1.55 9.03 -6.02
CA LEU A 36 -2.86 9.61 -5.72
C LEU A 36 -3.40 10.41 -6.92
N PRO A 37 -4.72 10.49 -7.12
CA PRO A 37 -5.33 11.24 -8.23
C PRO A 37 -4.94 12.72 -8.27
N GLU A 38 -4.83 13.39 -7.12
CA GLU A 38 -4.44 14.80 -7.05
C GLU A 38 -3.03 15.10 -7.58
N HIS A 39 -2.19 14.07 -7.75
CA HIS A 39 -0.88 14.21 -8.38
C HIS A 39 -0.98 14.36 -9.92
N PHE A 40 -2.16 14.12 -10.49
CA PHE A 40 -2.46 14.17 -11.92
C PHE A 40 -3.63 15.13 -12.20
N PRO A 41 -3.44 16.44 -11.96
CA PRO A 41 -4.52 17.42 -12.12
C PRO A 41 -4.94 17.64 -13.58
N SER A 42 -4.13 17.23 -14.56
CA SER A 42 -4.43 17.38 -15.98
C SER A 42 -3.86 16.23 -16.82
N GLU A 43 -4.24 16.19 -18.10
CA GLU A 43 -3.71 15.24 -19.09
C GLU A 43 -2.19 15.35 -19.27
N LYS A 44 -1.56 16.49 -18.93
CA LYS A 44 -0.10 16.65 -19.05
C LYS A 44 0.65 15.69 -18.15
N GLU A 45 0.18 15.53 -16.91
CA GLU A 45 0.77 14.62 -15.93
C GLU A 45 0.53 13.14 -16.32
N TRP A 46 -0.61 12.85 -16.93
CA TRP A 46 -0.90 11.53 -17.48
C TRP A 46 -0.02 11.19 -18.68
N ASN A 47 0.15 12.14 -19.62
CA ASN A 47 0.99 11.98 -20.79
C ASN A 47 2.45 11.74 -20.42
N ILE A 48 3.01 12.50 -19.46
CA ILE A 48 4.39 12.25 -19.05
C ILE A 48 4.54 10.90 -18.34
N ARG A 49 3.55 10.47 -17.54
CA ARG A 49 3.56 9.12 -16.95
C ARG A 49 3.48 8.04 -18.03
N TYR A 50 2.65 8.24 -19.05
CA TYR A 50 2.57 7.34 -20.20
C TYR A 50 3.92 7.23 -20.92
N ASP A 51 4.58 8.37 -21.17
CA ASP A 51 5.92 8.43 -21.78
C ASP A 51 6.98 7.69 -20.95
N MET A 52 6.96 7.84 -19.61
CA MET A 52 7.84 7.09 -18.72
C MET A 52 7.66 5.57 -18.88
N GLU A 53 6.41 5.09 -18.90
CA GLU A 53 6.06 3.67 -18.95
C GLU A 53 6.38 3.00 -20.29
N ARG A 54 6.31 3.75 -21.41
CA ARG A 54 6.67 3.23 -22.75
C ARG A 54 8.16 3.38 -23.08
N SER A 55 8.92 4.10 -22.26
CA SER A 55 10.36 4.26 -22.44
C SER A 55 11.14 2.99 -22.09
N LYS A 56 12.41 2.93 -22.52
CA LYS A 56 13.39 1.92 -22.10
C LYS A 56 14.05 2.24 -20.75
N THR A 57 13.69 3.37 -20.15
CA THR A 57 14.23 3.80 -18.85
C THR A 57 13.69 2.89 -17.76
N ILE A 58 14.53 2.48 -16.81
CA ILE A 58 14.05 1.66 -15.68
C ILE A 58 13.09 2.52 -14.85
N LEU A 59 11.92 1.99 -14.52
CA LEU A 59 10.91 2.69 -13.73
C LEU A 59 10.59 1.90 -12.45
N SER A 60 10.70 2.56 -11.30
CA SER A 60 10.56 1.94 -9.98
C SER A 60 9.58 2.69 -9.06
N PRO A 61 8.37 2.14 -8.82
CA PRO A 61 7.73 1.05 -9.55
C PRO A 61 7.20 1.47 -10.94
N ASN A 62 7.18 0.55 -11.90
CA ASN A 62 6.40 0.69 -13.13
C ASN A 62 4.89 0.47 -12.88
N ILE A 63 4.05 0.62 -13.91
CA ILE A 63 2.59 0.56 -13.77
C ILE A 63 2.11 -0.83 -13.33
N ARG A 64 2.77 -1.91 -13.79
CA ARG A 64 2.42 -3.29 -13.43
C ARG A 64 2.64 -3.53 -11.93
N LEU A 65 3.80 -3.10 -11.43
CA LEU A 65 4.12 -3.16 -10.00
C LEU A 65 3.17 -2.27 -9.19
N SER A 66 2.89 -1.05 -9.68
CA SER A 66 1.92 -0.15 -9.04
C SER A 66 0.53 -0.78 -8.90
N LEU A 67 0.02 -1.40 -9.96
CA LEU A 67 -1.27 -2.10 -9.97
C LEU A 67 -1.28 -3.33 -9.04
N SER A 68 -0.16 -4.07 -8.97
CA SER A 68 -0.03 -5.22 -8.08
C SER A 68 -0.15 -4.85 -6.59
N GLY A 69 0.17 -3.60 -6.23
CA GLY A 69 0.05 -3.07 -4.86
C GLY A 69 -1.35 -2.55 -4.50
N THR A 70 -2.34 -2.67 -5.38
CA THR A 70 -3.71 -2.21 -5.10
C THR A 70 -4.40 -3.09 -4.06
N LYS A 71 -5.35 -2.50 -3.31
CA LYS A 71 -6.15 -3.24 -2.33
C LYS A 71 -6.99 -4.33 -3.01
N LYS A 72 -7.43 -4.10 -4.24
CA LYS A 72 -8.13 -5.12 -5.02
C LYS A 72 -7.26 -6.34 -5.30
N ILE A 73 -6.01 -6.16 -5.72
CA ILE A 73 -5.09 -7.29 -5.93
C ILE A 73 -4.82 -8.01 -4.60
N GLN A 74 -4.59 -7.29 -3.50
CA GLN A 74 -4.46 -7.89 -2.17
C GLN A 74 -5.67 -8.77 -1.83
N GLN A 75 -6.89 -8.28 -2.06
CA GLN A 75 -8.13 -9.02 -1.82
C GLN A 75 -8.27 -10.25 -2.72
N VAL A 76 -7.95 -10.12 -4.01
CA VAL A 76 -8.06 -11.22 -4.98
C VAL A 76 -7.04 -12.32 -4.70
N LEU A 77 -5.82 -11.97 -4.30
CA LEU A 77 -4.79 -12.95 -3.91
C LEU A 77 -5.19 -13.78 -2.68
N ALA A 78 -6.04 -13.23 -1.80
CA ALA A 78 -6.54 -13.96 -0.63
C ALA A 78 -7.59 -15.04 -0.98
N LYS A 79 -8.21 -14.97 -2.17
CA LYS A 79 -9.19 -15.98 -2.60
C LYS A 79 -8.55 -17.38 -2.71
N PRO A 80 -9.29 -18.46 -2.41
CA PRO A 80 -8.80 -19.83 -2.61
C PRO A 80 -8.33 -20.06 -4.06
N GLY A 81 -7.18 -20.73 -4.23
CA GLY A 81 -6.65 -21.11 -5.53
C GLY A 81 -5.98 -19.99 -6.36
N VAL A 82 -6.06 -18.72 -5.94
CA VAL A 82 -5.50 -17.61 -6.74
C VAL A 82 -3.99 -17.47 -6.57
N ILE A 83 -3.48 -17.47 -5.33
CA ILE A 83 -2.04 -17.29 -5.08
C ILE A 83 -1.21 -18.47 -5.61
N GLU A 84 -1.79 -19.67 -5.62
CA GLU A 84 -1.23 -20.90 -6.15
C GLU A 84 -0.83 -20.76 -7.63
N ARG A 85 -1.56 -19.94 -8.40
CA ARG A 85 -1.26 -19.67 -9.81
C ARG A 85 0.04 -18.91 -10.02
N PHE A 86 0.48 -18.14 -9.02
CA PHE A 86 1.71 -17.34 -9.07
C PHE A 86 2.91 -18.07 -8.44
N LEU A 87 2.66 -19.12 -7.67
CA LEU A 87 3.67 -19.87 -6.92
C LEU A 87 3.48 -21.39 -7.09
N PRO A 88 3.45 -21.92 -8.33
CA PRO A 88 3.17 -23.33 -8.58
C PRO A 88 4.20 -24.21 -7.85
N GLY A 89 3.71 -25.23 -7.14
CA GLY A 89 4.54 -26.19 -6.39
C GLY A 89 5.17 -25.67 -5.09
N GLN A 90 4.90 -24.42 -4.68
CA GLN A 90 5.51 -23.80 -3.49
C GLN A 90 4.59 -23.83 -2.26
N THR A 91 4.08 -25.02 -1.91
CA THR A 91 3.05 -25.22 -0.88
C THR A 91 3.40 -24.57 0.47
N GLU A 92 4.63 -24.74 0.96
CA GLU A 92 5.08 -24.18 2.24
C GLU A 92 5.07 -22.64 2.24
N LYS A 93 5.56 -22.02 1.16
CA LYS A 93 5.55 -20.56 1.02
C LYS A 93 4.13 -20.03 0.89
N ILE A 94 3.25 -20.74 0.19
CA ILE A 94 1.84 -20.39 0.10
C ILE A 94 1.18 -20.43 1.48
N ALA A 95 1.46 -21.47 2.27
CA ALA A 95 0.97 -21.58 3.64
C ALA A 95 1.44 -20.41 4.51
N LEU A 96 2.74 -20.06 4.44
CA LEU A 96 3.31 -18.91 5.15
C LEU A 96 2.70 -17.57 4.71
N LEU A 97 2.46 -17.38 3.41
CA LEU A 97 1.80 -16.16 2.91
C LEU A 97 0.36 -16.10 3.42
N ARG A 98 -0.39 -17.20 3.33
CA ARG A 98 -1.78 -17.28 3.79
C ARG A 98 -1.90 -17.04 5.30
N SER A 99 -0.93 -17.44 6.11
CA SER A 99 -0.96 -17.15 7.56
C SER A 99 -0.83 -15.67 7.90
N THR A 100 -0.39 -14.83 6.95
CA THR A 100 -0.34 -13.37 7.11
C THR A 100 -1.62 -12.66 6.63
N PHE A 101 -2.53 -13.38 5.97
CA PHE A 101 -3.74 -12.77 5.40
C PHE A 101 -4.81 -12.62 6.48
N THR A 102 -5.38 -11.43 6.56
CA THR A 102 -6.65 -11.20 7.27
C THR A 102 -7.83 -11.62 6.40
N GLY A 103 -9.04 -11.63 6.96
CA GLY A 103 -10.25 -11.68 6.15
C GLY A 103 -10.32 -10.52 5.15
N LEU A 104 -10.55 -10.84 3.87
CA LEU A 104 -10.57 -9.90 2.74
C LEU A 104 -11.69 -10.26 1.78
N TRP A 105 -12.61 -9.31 1.53
CA TRP A 105 -13.80 -9.55 0.71
C TRP A 105 -13.96 -8.48 -0.37
N GLY A 106 -14.45 -8.90 -1.53
CA GLY A 106 -15.01 -7.99 -2.52
C GLY A 106 -16.38 -7.51 -2.07
N LEU A 107 -16.85 -6.39 -2.62
CA LEU A 107 -18.17 -5.82 -2.34
C LEU A 107 -19.08 -5.83 -3.59
N GLU A 108 -18.68 -6.57 -4.63
CA GLU A 108 -19.47 -6.78 -5.85
C GLU A 108 -20.66 -7.74 -5.63
N GLU A 109 -20.55 -8.62 -4.64
CA GLU A 109 -21.61 -9.54 -4.22
C GLU A 109 -22.30 -9.00 -2.97
N ASP A 110 -23.63 -9.15 -2.88
CA ASP A 110 -24.34 -8.72 -1.68
C ASP A 110 -24.13 -9.74 -0.55
N ASN A 111 -23.70 -9.26 0.61
CA ASN A 111 -23.43 -10.09 1.78
C ASN A 111 -23.90 -9.33 3.04
N ASP A 112 -25.06 -9.76 3.55
CA ASP A 112 -25.73 -9.11 4.66
C ASP A 112 -24.97 -9.25 6.00
N GLU A 113 -24.13 -10.29 6.17
CA GLU A 113 -23.35 -10.49 7.39
C GLU A 113 -22.31 -9.38 7.59
N ILE A 114 -21.73 -8.89 6.50
CA ILE A 114 -20.76 -7.78 6.50
C ILE A 114 -21.43 -6.49 6.97
N ARG A 115 -22.67 -6.23 6.53
CA ARG A 115 -23.43 -5.03 6.91
C ARG A 115 -23.89 -5.08 8.36
N ALA A 116 -24.14 -6.26 8.91
CA ALA A 116 -24.65 -6.43 10.26
C ALA A 116 -23.63 -6.08 11.36
N CYS A 117 -22.32 -6.06 11.07
CA CYS A 117 -21.28 -5.84 12.07
C CYS A 117 -20.15 -4.90 11.58
N PRO A 118 -20.43 -3.62 11.28
CA PRO A 118 -19.47 -2.72 10.66
C PRO A 118 -18.18 -2.49 11.47
N LYS A 119 -18.26 -2.59 12.80
CA LYS A 119 -17.10 -2.41 13.71
C LYS A 119 -16.01 -3.48 13.55
N LYS A 120 -16.33 -4.63 12.95
CA LYS A 120 -15.36 -5.72 12.72
C LYS A 120 -14.53 -5.51 11.45
N TYR A 121 -14.82 -4.47 10.67
CA TYR A 121 -14.26 -4.31 9.34
C TYR A 121 -13.77 -2.88 9.08
N VAL A 122 -12.98 -2.76 8.03
CA VAL A 122 -12.57 -1.49 7.43
C VAL A 122 -12.83 -1.60 5.94
N MET A 123 -13.58 -0.65 5.38
CA MET A 123 -13.77 -0.55 3.95
C MET A 123 -12.65 0.29 3.35
N LYS A 124 -12.06 -0.16 2.25
CA LYS A 124 -10.89 0.47 1.64
C LYS A 124 -11.10 0.73 0.15
N ALA A 125 -10.94 1.98 -0.26
CA ALA A 125 -10.82 2.37 -1.66
C ALA A 125 -9.44 1.99 -2.22
N GLN A 126 -9.29 2.07 -3.55
CA GLN A 126 -8.01 1.83 -4.24
C GLN A 126 -7.03 3.01 -4.13
N LEU A 127 -6.85 3.53 -2.91
CA LEU A 127 -5.96 4.66 -2.62
C LEU A 127 -4.80 4.23 -1.71
N GLY A 128 -3.76 5.07 -1.71
CA GLY A 128 -2.56 4.94 -0.88
C GLY A 128 -2.48 5.97 0.24
N ALA A 129 -1.38 5.92 0.99
CA ALA A 129 -0.98 6.95 1.95
C ALA A 129 -2.04 7.33 3.02
N GLY A 130 -2.77 6.34 3.58
CA GLY A 130 -3.76 6.58 4.63
C GLY A 130 -5.16 7.02 4.14
N LYS A 131 -5.26 7.42 2.87
CA LYS A 131 -6.52 7.84 2.26
C LYS A 131 -7.41 6.66 1.87
N GLY A 132 -8.72 6.91 1.86
CA GLY A 132 -9.71 5.95 1.38
C GLY A 132 -10.00 4.78 2.32
N ASN A 133 -9.65 4.88 3.61
CA ASN A 133 -10.13 3.95 4.63
C ASN A 133 -11.38 4.53 5.31
N TYR A 134 -12.42 3.72 5.45
CA TYR A 134 -13.69 4.09 6.06
C TYR A 134 -13.99 3.11 7.19
N PHE A 135 -14.32 3.64 8.36
CA PHE A 135 -14.47 2.89 9.60
C PHE A 135 -15.88 3.05 10.16
N ASP A 136 -16.36 2.04 10.88
CA ASP A 136 -17.53 2.13 11.76
C ASP A 136 -18.75 2.75 11.04
N ASP A 137 -19.33 3.82 11.59
CA ASP A 137 -20.53 4.47 11.03
C ASP A 137 -20.29 5.11 9.65
N GLN A 138 -19.06 5.56 9.38
CA GLN A 138 -18.71 6.12 8.06
C GLN A 138 -18.83 5.05 6.98
N MET A 139 -18.37 3.83 7.28
CA MET A 139 -18.50 2.70 6.38
C MET A 139 -19.97 2.31 6.19
N ALA A 140 -20.74 2.18 7.27
CA ALA A 140 -22.16 1.82 7.21
C ALA A 140 -22.97 2.82 6.36
N ASN A 141 -22.73 4.11 6.57
CA ASN A 141 -23.38 5.19 5.81
C ASN A 141 -23.01 5.20 4.33
N MET A 142 -21.79 4.81 3.96
CA MET A 142 -21.40 4.70 2.56
C MET A 142 -22.02 3.49 1.87
N LEU A 143 -21.99 2.33 2.53
CA LEU A 143 -22.56 1.09 2.00
C LEU A 143 -24.07 1.20 1.74
N SER A 144 -24.81 1.95 2.57
CA SER A 144 -26.25 2.18 2.40
C SER A 144 -26.60 3.10 1.22
N ARG A 145 -25.65 3.90 0.73
CA ARG A 145 -25.84 4.86 -0.36
C ARG A 145 -25.30 4.39 -1.70
N MET A 146 -24.38 3.43 -1.70
CA MET A 146 -23.73 2.93 -2.92
C MET A 146 -24.56 1.86 -3.62
N SER A 147 -24.66 2.00 -4.94
CA SER A 147 -25.07 0.92 -5.85
C SER A 147 -24.06 -0.23 -5.84
N VAL A 148 -24.48 -1.42 -6.29
CA VAL A 148 -23.58 -2.57 -6.45
C VAL A 148 -22.38 -2.25 -7.34
N LYS A 149 -22.58 -1.46 -8.39
CA LYS A 149 -21.50 -1.04 -9.29
C LYS A 149 -20.47 -0.17 -8.58
N GLU A 150 -20.90 0.81 -7.78
CA GLU A 150 -20.00 1.71 -7.04
C GLU A 150 -19.21 0.97 -5.95
N ARG A 151 -19.81 -0.06 -5.34
CA ARG A 151 -19.13 -0.91 -4.35
C ARG A 151 -17.92 -1.64 -4.93
N GLY A 152 -17.89 -1.92 -6.23
CA GLY A 152 -16.74 -2.52 -6.91
C GLY A 152 -15.45 -1.70 -6.84
N ALA A 153 -15.52 -0.40 -6.48
CA ALA A 153 -14.33 0.43 -6.24
C ALA A 153 -13.65 0.16 -4.87
N TYR A 154 -14.29 -0.63 -4.00
CA TYR A 154 -13.87 -0.86 -2.62
C TYR A 154 -13.64 -2.34 -2.34
N ILE A 155 -12.88 -2.61 -1.29
CA ILE A 155 -12.81 -3.92 -0.64
C ILE A 155 -13.22 -3.78 0.82
N LEU A 156 -13.58 -4.90 1.43
CA LEU A 156 -13.69 -5.01 2.87
C LEU A 156 -12.50 -5.79 3.43
N GLN A 157 -11.91 -5.29 4.52
CA GLN A 157 -10.89 -6.00 5.27
C GLN A 157 -11.33 -6.17 6.73
N GLN A 158 -11.06 -7.34 7.30
CA GLN A 158 -11.21 -7.59 8.72
C GLN A 158 -10.34 -6.60 9.52
N LYS A 159 -10.92 -5.94 10.51
CA LYS A 159 -10.18 -5.06 11.41
C LYS A 159 -9.26 -5.91 12.28
N ILE A 160 -7.98 -5.55 12.29
CA ILE A 160 -6.98 -6.14 13.18
C ILE A 160 -7.09 -5.43 14.53
N TRP A 161 -6.97 -6.20 15.62
CA TRP A 161 -6.95 -5.69 17.00
C TRP A 161 -5.56 -5.99 17.59
N PRO A 162 -4.58 -5.07 17.40
CA PRO A 162 -3.22 -5.29 17.89
C PRO A 162 -3.15 -5.25 19.41
N VAL A 163 -2.06 -5.79 19.95
CA VAL A 163 -1.72 -5.63 21.37
C VAL A 163 -1.55 -4.15 21.69
N VAL A 164 -2.16 -3.71 22.79
CA VAL A 164 -2.04 -2.35 23.30
C VAL A 164 -0.85 -2.31 24.27
N ALA A 165 0.04 -1.34 24.08
CA ALA A 165 1.18 -1.10 24.95
C ALA A 165 1.19 0.34 25.44
N LYS A 166 1.75 0.60 26.62
CA LYS A 166 2.01 1.97 27.08
C LYS A 166 3.33 2.46 26.52
N ASN A 167 3.35 3.63 25.90
CA ASN A 167 4.57 4.26 25.42
C ASN A 167 4.46 5.79 25.49
N TYR A 168 5.60 6.48 25.44
CA TYR A 168 5.65 7.93 25.36
C TYR A 168 5.57 8.41 23.90
N MET A 169 4.50 9.13 23.58
CA MET A 169 4.32 9.79 22.30
C MET A 169 5.00 11.17 22.36
N LYS A 170 5.92 11.43 21.43
CA LYS A 170 6.63 12.71 21.34
C LYS A 170 6.41 13.34 19.97
N ARG A 171 5.89 14.56 19.96
CA ARG A 171 5.77 15.41 18.78
C ARG A 171 6.64 16.66 18.90
N PRO A 172 7.04 17.28 17.77
CA PRO A 172 7.78 18.55 17.79
C PRO A 172 7.06 19.60 18.63
N PHE A 173 7.82 20.32 19.46
CA PHE A 173 7.32 21.44 20.28
C PHE A 173 6.26 21.10 21.35
N GLU A 174 5.84 19.84 21.48
CA GLU A 174 4.91 19.37 22.51
C GLU A 174 5.62 18.62 23.63
N LYS A 175 5.04 18.56 24.84
CA LYS A 175 5.58 17.70 25.91
C LYS A 175 5.32 16.22 25.56
N PRO A 176 6.24 15.29 25.85
CA PRO A 176 5.95 13.86 25.71
C PRO A 176 4.72 13.47 26.55
N THR A 177 3.83 12.66 25.98
CA THR A 177 2.62 12.16 26.62
C THR A 177 2.70 10.65 26.77
N LEU A 178 2.37 10.12 27.95
CA LEU A 178 2.25 8.67 28.15
C LEU A 178 0.87 8.23 27.68
N GLU A 179 0.83 7.38 26.66
CA GLU A 179 -0.42 6.96 26.00
C GLU A 179 -0.46 5.44 25.82
N ASP A 180 -1.68 4.91 25.69
CA ASP A 180 -1.91 3.56 25.18
C ASP A 180 -1.81 3.60 23.65
N ILE A 181 -0.86 2.84 23.10
CA ILE A 181 -0.53 2.82 21.68
C ILE A 181 -0.73 1.43 21.06
N VAL A 182 -0.86 1.43 19.74
CA VAL A 182 -0.73 0.25 18.89
C VAL A 182 0.30 0.53 17.80
N SER A 183 1.05 -0.51 17.41
CA SER A 183 2.14 -0.40 16.45
C SER A 183 1.85 -1.20 15.17
N GLU A 184 2.29 -0.67 14.04
CA GLU A 184 2.28 -1.34 12.74
C GLU A 184 3.73 -1.47 12.25
N VAL A 185 4.15 -2.72 11.98
CA VAL A 185 5.50 -3.03 11.49
C VAL A 185 5.46 -3.15 9.97
N GLY A 186 6.23 -2.30 9.30
CA GLY A 186 6.53 -2.40 7.87
C GLY A 186 7.90 -3.05 7.65
N ILE A 187 7.96 -4.01 6.75
CA ILE A 187 9.21 -4.67 6.33
C ILE A 187 9.53 -4.23 4.92
N TYR A 188 10.74 -3.72 4.69
CA TYR A 188 11.18 -3.28 3.37
C TYR A 188 11.78 -4.45 2.59
N GLY A 189 11.40 -4.55 1.31
CA GLY A 189 11.99 -5.48 0.36
C GLY A 189 12.53 -4.75 -0.85
N THR A 190 13.70 -5.14 -1.33
CA THR A 190 14.30 -4.65 -2.57
C THR A 190 14.32 -5.77 -3.60
N PHE A 191 13.82 -5.47 -4.79
CA PHE A 191 13.72 -6.43 -5.89
C PHE A 191 14.18 -5.80 -7.20
N ILE A 192 15.08 -6.49 -7.91
CA ILE A 192 15.49 -6.15 -9.27
C ILE A 192 15.35 -7.42 -10.09
N GLY A 193 14.65 -7.31 -11.21
CA GLY A 193 14.53 -8.38 -12.18
C GLY A 193 14.36 -7.83 -13.58
N ASN A 194 14.60 -8.69 -14.56
CA ASN A 194 14.23 -8.42 -15.95
C ASN A 194 13.09 -9.36 -16.36
N GLN A 195 12.33 -8.96 -17.37
CA GLN A 195 11.25 -9.79 -17.93
C GLN A 195 11.68 -10.52 -19.21
N GLU A 196 12.94 -10.38 -19.62
CA GLU A 196 13.48 -11.07 -20.79
C GLU A 196 13.58 -12.58 -20.53
N ASN A 197 13.44 -13.38 -21.60
CA ASN A 197 13.69 -14.83 -21.59
C ASN A 197 13.00 -15.60 -20.45
N GLY A 198 11.72 -15.33 -20.19
CA GLY A 198 10.95 -16.00 -19.14
C GLY A 198 11.09 -15.38 -17.75
N GLY A 199 11.80 -14.26 -17.64
CA GLY A 199 11.97 -13.49 -16.41
C GLY A 199 13.13 -13.98 -15.56
N LYS A 200 14.01 -13.05 -15.16
CA LYS A 200 15.15 -13.35 -14.28
C LYS A 200 15.15 -12.45 -13.07
N VAL A 201 15.20 -13.05 -11.89
CA VAL A 201 15.47 -12.33 -10.64
C VAL A 201 16.96 -12.06 -10.56
N LEU A 202 17.34 -10.79 -10.45
CA LEU A 202 18.73 -10.33 -10.31
C LEU A 202 19.04 -9.97 -8.85
N TRP A 203 18.04 -9.47 -8.12
CA TRP A 203 18.13 -9.09 -6.72
C TRP A 203 16.79 -9.31 -6.03
N ASN A 204 16.80 -9.89 -4.83
CA ASN A 204 15.63 -10.04 -3.99
C ASN A 204 16.09 -10.15 -2.53
N ARG A 205 15.94 -9.08 -1.76
CA ARG A 205 16.39 -8.99 -0.37
C ARG A 205 15.32 -8.33 0.51
N VAL A 206 15.31 -8.72 1.78
CA VAL A 206 14.62 -8.00 2.85
C VAL A 206 15.66 -7.08 3.50
N GLU A 207 15.40 -5.78 3.50
CA GLU A 207 16.39 -4.76 3.88
C GLU A 207 15.76 -3.69 4.77
N GLY A 208 15.76 -3.95 6.07
CA GLY A 208 15.29 -3.00 7.07
C GLY A 208 13.79 -3.03 7.32
N TYR A 209 13.37 -2.17 8.24
CA TYR A 209 11.99 -2.08 8.72
C TYR A 209 11.65 -0.64 9.09
N LEU A 210 10.35 -0.37 9.22
CA LEU A 210 9.81 0.85 9.80
C LEU A 210 8.70 0.45 10.77
N VAL A 211 8.75 0.96 11.99
CA VAL A 211 7.59 0.89 12.89
C VAL A 211 6.91 2.24 12.95
N ARG A 212 5.59 2.19 12.90
CA ARG A 212 4.73 3.35 13.15
C ARG A 212 3.83 3.02 14.31
N SER A 213 3.76 3.92 15.27
CA SER A 213 2.90 3.80 16.43
C SER A 213 1.87 4.92 16.43
N LYS A 214 0.66 4.61 16.89
CA LYS A 214 -0.43 5.58 17.04
C LYS A 214 -1.17 5.30 18.34
N ALA A 215 -1.87 6.32 18.86
CA ALA A 215 -2.77 6.13 19.97
C ALA A 215 -3.83 5.06 19.63
N HIS A 216 -4.13 4.18 20.60
CA HIS A 216 -4.96 2.98 20.37
C HIS A 216 -6.38 3.32 19.89
N ASN A 217 -6.90 4.49 20.28
CA ASN A 217 -8.23 4.97 19.97
C ASN A 217 -8.32 5.73 18.64
N VAL A 218 -7.21 5.87 17.91
CA VAL A 218 -7.17 6.58 16.63
C VAL A 218 -7.20 5.58 15.46
N ASN A 219 -8.14 5.79 14.53
CA ASN A 219 -8.26 4.92 13.35
C ASN A 219 -7.13 5.12 12.33
N GLN A 220 -6.68 6.36 12.08
CA GLN A 220 -5.65 6.69 11.09
C GLN A 220 -4.25 6.84 11.73
N GLY A 221 -3.24 6.18 11.15
CA GLY A 221 -1.88 6.10 11.72
C GLY A 221 -0.77 6.73 10.86
N GLY A 222 -1.11 7.48 9.82
CA GLY A 222 -0.12 8.09 8.94
C GLY A 222 0.76 9.10 9.69
N VAL A 223 2.08 8.90 9.71
CA VAL A 223 3.02 9.83 10.35
C VAL A 223 2.95 11.21 9.68
N SER A 224 3.00 11.25 8.34
CA SER A 224 2.94 12.49 7.56
C SER A 224 1.59 13.22 7.66
N GLU A 225 0.54 12.52 8.08
CA GLU A 225 -0.80 13.09 8.31
C GLU A 225 -1.01 13.50 9.79
N GLY A 226 0.02 13.34 10.63
CA GLY A 226 -0.05 13.63 12.07
C GLY A 226 -0.73 12.55 12.92
N GLY A 227 -1.26 11.48 12.30
CA GLY A 227 -1.98 10.41 13.00
C GLY A 227 -1.10 9.48 13.84
N GLY A 228 0.19 9.36 13.51
CA GLY A 228 1.14 8.49 14.21
C GLY A 228 2.50 9.13 14.45
N VAL A 229 3.43 8.35 15.00
CA VAL A 229 4.86 8.65 15.18
C VAL A 229 5.69 7.48 14.66
N VAL A 230 6.96 7.73 14.35
CA VAL A 230 7.93 6.66 14.06
C VAL A 230 8.36 6.01 15.37
N ASP A 231 8.58 4.70 15.33
CA ASP A 231 8.96 3.90 16.49
C ASP A 231 10.05 2.87 16.12
N SER A 232 10.49 2.09 17.10
CA SER A 232 11.42 0.97 16.96
C SER A 232 10.86 -0.31 17.59
N LEU A 233 11.58 -1.43 17.45
CA LEU A 233 11.17 -2.72 18.03
C LEU A 233 12.12 -3.11 19.15
N ILE A 234 11.55 -3.67 20.21
CA ILE A 234 12.28 -4.49 21.17
C ILE A 234 11.76 -5.91 20.98
N LEU A 235 12.65 -6.83 20.60
CA LEU A 235 12.33 -8.25 20.51
C LEU A 235 12.37 -8.84 21.91
N PHE A 236 11.39 -9.66 22.24
CA PHE A 236 11.31 -10.37 23.51
C PHE A 236 10.88 -11.83 23.25
N PRO A 237 11.25 -12.78 24.13
CA PRO A 237 10.79 -14.17 24.04
C PRO A 237 9.27 -14.31 24.11
N GLU A 238 8.68 -15.19 23.29
CA GLU A 238 7.22 -15.37 23.23
C GLU A 238 6.60 -15.73 24.59
N ASN A 239 7.32 -16.51 25.42
CA ASN A 239 6.87 -16.89 26.76
C ASN A 239 6.81 -15.73 27.76
N GLU A 240 7.31 -14.55 27.41
CA GLU A 240 7.19 -13.33 28.22
C GLU A 240 5.92 -12.53 27.91
N LEU A 241 5.18 -12.86 26.84
CA LEU A 241 3.84 -12.32 26.61
C LEU A 241 2.83 -12.92 27.59
N LYS A 242 2.49 -12.16 28.62
CA LYS A 242 1.31 -12.44 29.46
C LYS A 242 0.15 -11.60 28.93
N TYR A 243 -0.78 -12.25 28.21
CA TYR A 243 -2.06 -11.66 27.81
C TYR A 243 -3.06 -11.65 28.97
#